data_AF-A0A7Z2QRA6-F1
#
_entry.id   AF-A0A7Z2QRA6-F1
#
_cell.length_a   1.000
_cell.length_b   1.000
_cell.length_c   1.000
_cell.angle_alpha   90.00
_cell.angle_beta   90.00
_cell.angle_gamma   90.00
#
_symmetry.space_group_name_H-M   'P 1'
#
loop_
_entity.id
_entity.type
_entity.pdbx_description
1 polymer ?
#
loop_
_entity_poly.entity_id
_entity_poly.type
_entity_poly.pdbx_seq_one_letter_code
_entity_poly.pdbx_strand_id
1 'polypeptide(L)'
;MEDQIRQTKTYEHDLGIPDSHVLGSKETPYEFLLWRNNRVFYFNMNKPAENSAQRIKDLAARFEARDLYQVPEGPGVCMPYGFIHDDGKTGFSVKNSLRFTSTPNVIMSLINASQNDPTKPTRGTYDTDYRPGYDAEIWKKSKIMEKFYIGERMTTLEGWRLDPRPESKEQDRAWFAIAHVGGLASPLVAAQMFTFQKGTDGLKDFTPAPEAVIPKFLQLTQSIRSQ
;
A
#
# COMPACT_ATOMS: atom_id res chain seq x y z
N MET A 1 14.47 -7.42 34.33
CA MET A 1 15.40 -6.72 33.42
C MET A 1 16.48 -7.66 32.88
N GLU A 2 17.15 -8.47 33.72
CA GLU A 2 18.13 -9.46 33.25
C GLU A 2 17.54 -10.55 32.33
N ASP A 3 16.33 -11.04 32.60
CA ASP A 3 15.64 -11.98 31.69
C ASP A 3 15.23 -11.34 30.35
N GLN A 4 14.92 -10.04 30.34
CA GLN A 4 14.69 -9.30 29.09
C GLN A 4 16.00 -9.12 28.30
N ILE A 5 17.15 -8.94 28.97
CA ILE A 5 18.46 -8.82 28.32
C ILE A 5 18.88 -10.15 27.66
N ARG A 6 18.49 -11.32 28.23
CA ARG A 6 18.68 -12.61 27.56
C ARG A 6 17.74 -12.80 26.35
N GLN A 7 16.55 -12.23 26.39
CA GLN A 7 15.57 -12.25 25.29
C GLN A 7 15.86 -11.23 24.17
N THR A 8 16.71 -10.22 24.39
CA THR A 8 17.08 -9.23 23.36
C THR A 8 18.26 -9.66 22.48
N LYS A 9 18.99 -10.72 22.83
CA LYS A 9 20.04 -11.24 21.95
C LYS A 9 19.41 -11.96 20.77
N THR A 10 19.68 -11.47 19.57
CA THR A 10 19.25 -12.09 18.32
C THR A 10 20.19 -13.24 17.94
N TYR A 11 19.61 -14.36 17.52
CA TYR A 11 20.29 -15.53 17.01
C TYR A 11 19.88 -15.77 15.56
N GLU A 12 20.83 -16.24 14.76
CA GLU A 12 20.55 -16.72 13.42
C GLU A 12 20.20 -18.21 13.47
N HIS A 13 19.16 -18.59 12.72
CA HIS A 13 18.64 -19.95 12.62
C HIS A 13 18.91 -20.48 11.22
N ASP A 14 19.68 -21.55 11.09
CA ASP A 14 19.77 -22.26 9.82
C ASP A 14 18.55 -23.16 9.64
N LEU A 15 17.65 -22.74 8.74
CA LEU A 15 16.45 -23.49 8.37
C LEU A 15 16.58 -24.18 6.99
N GLY A 16 17.77 -24.19 6.39
CA GLY A 16 18.02 -24.77 5.06
C GLY A 16 17.37 -24.00 3.91
N ILE A 17 17.10 -22.71 4.08
CA ILE A 17 16.48 -21.85 3.05
C ILE A 17 17.59 -21.09 2.31
N PRO A 18 17.75 -21.27 0.98
CA PRO A 18 18.84 -20.65 0.23
C PRO A 18 18.68 -19.13 0.11
N ASP A 19 19.81 -18.43 0.14
CA ASP A 19 19.95 -16.97 0.10
C ASP A 19 18.99 -16.25 1.07
N SER A 20 19.08 -16.64 2.34
CA SER A 20 18.23 -16.08 3.39
C SER A 20 18.96 -15.87 4.71
N HIS A 21 18.40 -14.98 5.53
CA HIS A 21 18.74 -14.85 6.94
C HIS A 21 17.46 -15.04 7.76
N VAL A 22 17.49 -15.97 8.72
CA VAL A 22 16.38 -16.20 9.64
C VAL A 22 16.85 -15.83 11.04
N LEU A 23 16.21 -14.85 11.65
CA LEU A 23 16.62 -14.27 12.92
C LEU A 23 15.52 -14.44 13.98
N GLY A 24 15.92 -14.53 15.23
CA GLY A 24 14.97 -14.52 16.35
C GLY A 24 15.61 -14.70 17.71
N SER A 25 14.83 -15.17 18.69
CA SER A 25 15.37 -15.60 19.98
C SER A 25 16.14 -16.91 19.81
N LYS A 26 16.76 -17.42 20.88
CA LYS A 26 17.52 -18.66 20.80
C LYS A 26 16.65 -19.85 20.38
N GLU A 27 15.38 -19.88 20.80
CA GLU A 27 14.46 -20.99 20.57
C GLU A 27 13.47 -20.72 19.43
N THR A 28 13.14 -19.45 19.16
CA THR A 28 12.02 -19.09 18.30
C THR A 28 12.44 -18.07 17.23
N PRO A 29 12.53 -18.47 15.95
CA PRO A 29 12.72 -17.54 14.85
C PRO A 29 11.45 -16.72 14.62
N TYR A 30 11.61 -15.45 14.21
CA TYR A 30 10.46 -14.58 13.91
C TYR A 30 10.72 -13.56 12.79
N GLU A 31 11.97 -13.32 12.41
CA GLU A 31 12.34 -12.50 11.25
C GLU A 31 12.93 -13.38 10.14
N PHE A 32 12.57 -13.10 8.90
CA PHE A 32 13.01 -13.83 7.72
C PHE A 32 13.29 -12.85 6.58
N LEU A 33 14.57 -12.75 6.19
CA LEU A 33 15.04 -11.98 5.05
C LEU A 33 15.35 -12.95 3.91
N LEU A 34 14.81 -12.67 2.73
CA LEU A 34 14.98 -13.50 1.54
C LEU A 34 15.53 -12.65 0.39
N TRP A 35 16.64 -13.07 -0.21
CA TRP A 35 17.20 -12.43 -1.38
C TRP A 35 16.73 -13.13 -2.66
N ARG A 36 15.93 -12.46 -3.49
CA ARG A 36 15.48 -12.97 -4.80
C ARG A 36 15.49 -11.86 -5.82
N ASN A 37 16.01 -12.14 -7.02
CA ASN A 37 15.99 -11.23 -8.17
C ASN A 37 16.46 -9.80 -7.83
N ASN A 38 17.59 -9.69 -7.12
CA ASN A 38 18.19 -8.42 -6.70
C ASN A 38 17.31 -7.58 -5.76
N ARG A 39 16.46 -8.22 -4.95
CA ARG A 39 15.58 -7.60 -3.96
C ARG A 39 15.61 -8.38 -2.65
N VAL A 40 15.54 -7.64 -1.54
CA VAL A 40 15.31 -8.22 -0.21
C VAL A 40 13.81 -8.22 0.06
N PHE A 41 13.25 -9.39 0.36
CA PHE A 41 11.91 -9.55 0.91
C PHE A 41 12.03 -9.81 2.40
N TYR A 42 11.38 -8.97 3.20
CA TYR A 42 11.40 -9.06 4.65
C TYR A 42 10.04 -9.48 5.19
N PHE A 43 10.03 -10.56 5.96
CA PHE A 43 8.86 -11.08 6.64
C PHE A 43 9.11 -11.10 8.14
N ASN A 44 8.15 -10.61 8.92
CA ASN A 44 8.20 -10.64 10.37
C ASN A 44 6.92 -11.26 10.95
N MET A 45 7.09 -12.25 11.83
CA MET A 45 6.03 -12.90 12.57
C MET A 45 5.76 -12.16 13.88
N ASN A 46 4.84 -11.19 13.85
CA ASN A 46 4.46 -10.39 15.03
C ASN A 46 3.91 -11.21 16.23
N LYS A 47 3.47 -12.45 15.98
CA LYS A 47 3.01 -13.41 17.00
C LYS A 47 3.72 -14.74 16.76
N PRO A 48 5.00 -14.84 17.12
CA PRO A 48 5.75 -16.07 16.94
C PRO A 48 5.24 -17.13 17.91
N ALA A 49 5.40 -18.40 17.54
CA ALA A 49 4.97 -19.56 18.31
C ALA A 49 6.07 -20.63 18.28
N GLU A 50 5.94 -21.68 19.10
CA GLU A 50 6.92 -22.77 19.15
C GLU A 50 7.19 -23.40 17.77
N ASN A 51 6.19 -23.41 16.88
CA ASN A 51 6.31 -23.92 15.51
C ASN A 51 6.75 -22.87 14.48
N SER A 52 7.25 -21.69 14.88
CA SER A 52 7.66 -20.62 13.95
C SER A 52 8.67 -21.08 12.90
N ALA A 53 9.64 -21.92 13.27
CA ALA A 53 10.63 -22.44 12.33
C ALA A 53 9.98 -23.19 11.15
N GLN A 54 8.96 -24.02 11.42
CA GLN A 54 8.21 -24.70 10.36
C GLN A 54 7.38 -23.71 9.54
N ARG A 55 6.71 -22.76 10.20
CA ARG A 55 5.89 -21.74 9.51
C ARG A 55 6.72 -20.86 8.58
N ILE A 56 7.97 -20.54 8.91
CA ILE A 56 8.90 -19.80 8.04
C ILE A 56 9.29 -20.65 6.84
N LYS A 57 9.63 -21.94 7.02
CA LYS A 57 9.90 -22.85 5.91
C LYS A 57 8.69 -22.97 4.97
N ASP A 58 7.49 -23.11 5.52
CA ASP A 58 6.24 -23.20 4.75
C ASP A 58 5.92 -21.89 4.01
N LEU A 59 6.25 -20.74 4.58
CA LEU A 59 6.13 -19.45 3.90
C LEU A 59 7.14 -19.34 2.76
N ALA A 60 8.41 -19.69 3.01
CA ALA A 60 9.47 -19.65 2.01
C ALA A 60 9.17 -20.57 0.81
N ALA A 61 8.60 -21.75 1.06
CA ALA A 61 8.22 -22.70 0.01
C ALA A 61 7.05 -22.22 -0.86
N ARG A 62 6.18 -21.35 -0.33
CA ARG A 62 5.02 -20.79 -1.05
C ARG A 62 5.29 -19.40 -1.64
N PHE A 63 6.43 -18.80 -1.31
CA PHE A 63 6.81 -17.50 -1.82
C PHE A 63 7.43 -17.63 -3.22
N GLU A 64 6.93 -16.82 -4.14
CA GLU A 64 7.42 -16.70 -5.50
C GLU A 64 7.78 -15.24 -5.78
N ALA A 65 9.02 -14.99 -6.21
CA ALA A 65 9.40 -13.70 -6.75
C ALA A 65 8.84 -13.56 -8.18
N ARG A 66 8.32 -12.39 -8.52
CA ARG A 66 7.68 -12.15 -9.82
C ARG A 66 8.11 -10.81 -10.41
N ASP A 67 8.01 -10.69 -11.72
CA ASP A 67 8.29 -9.44 -12.42
C ASP A 67 7.10 -8.47 -12.40
N LEU A 68 7.36 -7.21 -12.75
CA LEU A 68 6.31 -6.21 -12.95
C LEU A 68 5.40 -6.69 -14.10
N TYR A 69 4.09 -6.59 -13.89
CA TYR A 69 3.03 -7.06 -14.80
C TYR A 69 2.85 -8.58 -14.91
N GLN A 70 3.73 -9.40 -14.32
CA GLN A 70 3.45 -10.82 -14.17
C GLN A 70 2.30 -11.02 -13.18
N VAL A 71 1.26 -11.71 -13.63
CA VAL A 71 0.06 -12.07 -12.87
C VAL A 71 0.10 -13.58 -12.62
N PRO A 72 0.38 -14.03 -11.38
CA PRO A 72 0.45 -15.45 -11.04
C PRO A 72 -0.89 -16.16 -11.24
N GLU A 73 -0.82 -17.45 -11.58
CA GLU A 73 -1.99 -18.33 -11.62
C GLU A 73 -2.23 -18.98 -10.26
N GLY A 74 -3.49 -19.21 -9.91
CA GLY A 74 -3.89 -19.88 -8.67
C GLY A 74 -4.12 -18.94 -7.47
N PRO A 75 -4.62 -19.50 -6.35
CA PRO A 75 -4.93 -18.74 -5.14
C PRO A 75 -3.68 -18.22 -4.43
N GLY A 76 -3.72 -16.96 -4.02
CA GLY A 76 -2.67 -16.34 -3.24
C GLY A 76 -2.79 -14.82 -3.17
N VAL A 77 -1.80 -14.19 -2.55
CA VAL A 77 -1.75 -12.74 -2.35
C VAL A 77 -0.54 -12.14 -3.04
N CYS A 78 -0.79 -11.18 -3.93
CA CYS A 78 0.25 -10.40 -4.59
C CYS A 78 0.75 -9.24 -3.73
N MET A 79 2.07 -9.02 -3.75
CA MET A 79 2.74 -7.80 -3.31
C MET A 79 3.71 -7.34 -4.40
N PRO A 80 4.20 -6.09 -4.43
CA PRO A 80 5.14 -5.66 -5.46
C PRO A 80 6.32 -6.64 -5.57
N TYR A 81 6.51 -7.22 -6.76
CA TYR A 81 7.56 -8.20 -7.07
C TYR A 81 7.52 -9.53 -6.30
N GLY A 82 6.44 -9.81 -5.55
CA GLY A 82 6.27 -11.06 -4.82
C GLY A 82 4.85 -11.61 -4.88
N PHE A 83 4.74 -12.91 -4.66
CA PHE A 83 3.48 -13.63 -4.55
C PHE A 83 3.61 -14.70 -3.46
N ILE A 84 2.54 -14.90 -2.69
CA ILE A 84 2.47 -15.97 -1.69
C ILE A 84 1.28 -16.84 -2.07
N HIS A 85 1.57 -18.06 -2.52
CA HIS A 85 0.56 -19.08 -2.79
C HIS A 85 -0.16 -19.46 -1.48
N ASP A 86 -1.49 -19.59 -1.52
CA ASP A 86 -2.28 -20.03 -0.37
C ASP A 86 -3.53 -20.83 -0.78
N ASP A 87 -4.45 -21.05 0.15
CA ASP A 87 -5.70 -21.77 -0.07
C ASP A 87 -6.90 -20.86 -0.41
N GLY A 88 -6.65 -19.55 -0.58
CA GLY A 88 -7.66 -18.51 -0.79
C GLY A 88 -8.49 -18.16 0.45
N LYS A 89 -8.18 -18.72 1.62
CA LYS A 89 -8.97 -18.55 2.86
C LYS A 89 -8.25 -17.74 3.93
N THR A 90 -6.95 -17.52 3.77
CA THR A 90 -6.15 -16.80 4.77
C THR A 90 -6.51 -15.32 4.74
N GLY A 91 -6.78 -14.74 5.92
CA GLY A 91 -7.02 -13.30 6.04
C GLY A 91 -5.78 -12.49 5.68
N PHE A 92 -5.95 -11.39 4.96
CA PHE A 92 -4.85 -10.54 4.51
C PHE A 92 -5.25 -9.07 4.50
N SER A 93 -4.24 -8.20 4.54
CA SER A 93 -4.38 -6.77 4.31
C SER A 93 -3.13 -6.21 3.66
N VAL A 94 -3.29 -5.65 2.46
CA VAL A 94 -2.21 -5.12 1.62
C VAL A 94 -2.49 -3.64 1.34
N LYS A 95 -1.47 -2.79 1.50
CA LYS A 95 -1.48 -1.40 1.04
C LYS A 95 -0.23 -1.16 0.21
N ASN A 96 -0.39 -0.66 -1.01
CA ASN A 96 0.74 -0.24 -1.83
C ASN A 96 0.37 0.95 -2.73
N SER A 97 1.34 1.80 -3.02
CA SER A 97 1.14 3.01 -3.83
C SER A 97 1.62 2.81 -5.25
N LEU A 98 0.77 3.19 -6.21
CA LEU A 98 1.05 3.23 -7.63
C LEU A 98 1.29 4.68 -8.07
N ARG A 99 2.13 4.85 -9.08
CA ARG A 99 2.44 6.15 -9.67
C ARG A 99 2.50 6.00 -11.18
N PHE A 100 1.85 6.90 -11.91
CA PHE A 100 2.07 7.01 -13.35
C PHE A 100 3.38 7.74 -13.59
N THR A 101 4.30 7.15 -14.37
CA THR A 101 5.61 7.76 -14.66
C THR A 101 5.49 9.13 -15.31
N SER A 102 4.43 9.36 -16.12
CA SER A 102 4.16 10.64 -16.79
C SER A 102 3.63 11.74 -15.87
N THR A 103 3.13 11.41 -14.67
CA THR A 103 2.55 12.38 -13.72
C THR A 103 3.01 12.02 -12.30
N PRO A 104 4.31 12.20 -12.01
CA PRO A 104 4.93 11.65 -10.81
C PRO A 104 4.51 12.34 -9.50
N ASN A 105 3.95 13.54 -9.59
CA ASN A 105 3.40 14.31 -8.46
C ASN A 105 2.19 13.65 -7.81
N VAL A 106 1.55 12.67 -8.46
CA VAL A 106 0.34 12.01 -7.95
C VAL A 106 0.63 10.55 -7.70
N ILE A 107 0.26 10.06 -6.51
CA ILE A 107 0.23 8.62 -6.22
C ILE A 107 -1.19 8.19 -5.87
N MET A 108 -1.50 6.93 -6.17
CA MET A 108 -2.69 6.26 -5.67
C MET A 108 -2.29 5.07 -4.82
N SER A 109 -2.57 5.13 -3.52
CA SER A 109 -2.48 3.98 -2.62
C SER A 109 -3.72 3.12 -2.76
N LEU A 110 -3.53 1.87 -3.20
CA LEU A 110 -4.56 0.84 -3.17
C LEU A 110 -4.45 0.06 -1.88
N ILE A 111 -5.59 -0.12 -1.22
CA ILE A 111 -5.76 -0.99 -0.06
C ILE A 111 -6.68 -2.13 -0.48
N ASN A 112 -6.26 -3.36 -0.22
CA ASN A 112 -7.09 -4.55 -0.36
C ASN A 112 -7.01 -5.35 0.93
N ALA A 113 -8.15 -5.71 1.51
CA ALA A 113 -8.18 -6.53 2.72
C ALA A 113 -9.32 -7.56 2.66
N SER A 114 -9.07 -8.74 3.21
CA SER A 114 -10.06 -9.82 3.29
C SER A 114 -11.31 -9.39 4.05
N GLN A 115 -12.42 -10.10 3.82
CA GLN A 115 -13.64 -9.90 4.61
C GLN A 115 -13.34 -10.06 6.11
N ASN A 116 -13.92 -9.19 6.94
CA ASN A 116 -13.73 -9.14 8.40
C ASN A 116 -12.33 -8.71 8.89
N ASP A 117 -11.38 -8.38 8.02
CA ASP A 117 -10.14 -7.74 8.46
C ASP A 117 -10.44 -6.33 9.03
N PRO A 118 -9.84 -5.93 10.17
CA PRO A 118 -10.14 -4.65 10.83
C PRO A 118 -9.62 -3.41 10.06
N THR A 119 -8.96 -3.61 8.91
CA THR A 119 -8.44 -2.50 8.09
C THR A 119 -9.55 -1.57 7.66
N LYS A 120 -9.33 -0.27 7.89
CA LYS A 120 -10.23 0.79 7.44
C LYS A 120 -9.82 1.33 6.07
N PRO A 121 -10.76 1.88 5.28
CA PRO A 121 -10.45 2.59 4.05
C PRO A 121 -9.44 3.72 4.23
N THR A 122 -9.41 4.34 5.41
CA THR A 122 -8.52 5.44 5.81
C THR A 122 -7.20 4.97 6.43
N ARG A 123 -6.84 3.69 6.28
CA ARG A 123 -5.59 3.18 6.86
C ARG A 123 -4.39 3.93 6.29
N GLY A 124 -3.57 4.48 7.18
CA GLY A 124 -2.37 5.24 6.83
C GLY A 124 -2.67 6.55 6.10
N THR A 125 -3.83 7.15 6.35
CA THR A 125 -4.04 8.59 6.21
C THR A 125 -4.08 9.21 7.61
N TYR A 126 -3.75 10.49 7.69
CA TYR A 126 -3.73 11.29 8.92
C TYR A 126 -4.43 12.62 8.72
N ASP A 127 -4.64 13.38 9.80
CA ASP A 127 -5.40 14.63 9.74
C ASP A 127 -4.82 15.65 8.74
N THR A 128 -3.50 15.64 8.54
CA THR A 128 -2.81 16.48 7.56
C THR A 128 -3.23 16.18 6.11
N ASP A 129 -3.63 14.95 5.81
CA ASP A 129 -4.14 14.57 4.48
C ASP A 129 -5.56 15.11 4.26
N TYR A 130 -6.37 15.20 5.31
CA TYR A 130 -7.75 15.72 5.24
C TYR A 130 -7.82 17.25 5.37
N ARG A 131 -6.85 17.83 6.07
CA ARG A 131 -6.78 19.24 6.44
C ARG A 131 -5.38 19.77 6.09
N PRO A 132 -5.15 20.15 4.83
CA PRO A 132 -3.88 20.72 4.44
C PRO A 132 -3.67 22.07 5.13
N GLY A 133 -2.43 22.37 5.49
CA GLY A 133 -2.02 23.74 5.78
C GLY A 133 -1.87 24.50 4.46
N TYR A 134 -2.49 25.66 4.34
CA TYR A 134 -2.39 26.54 3.18
C TYR A 134 -2.69 27.98 3.57
N ASP A 135 -2.13 28.93 2.82
CA ASP A 135 -2.52 30.33 2.93
C ASP A 135 -3.80 30.59 2.12
N ALA A 136 -4.88 30.96 2.82
CA ALA A 136 -6.18 31.20 2.19
C ALA A 136 -6.24 32.47 1.34
N GLU A 137 -5.28 33.38 1.47
CA GLU A 137 -5.11 34.55 0.61
C GLU A 137 -4.52 34.18 -0.75
N ILE A 138 -3.78 33.08 -0.84
CA ILE A 138 -3.07 32.63 -2.05
C ILE A 138 -3.82 31.47 -2.72
N TRP A 139 -4.30 30.50 -1.94
CA TRP A 139 -4.99 29.31 -2.45
C TRP A 139 -6.46 29.26 -2.02
N LYS A 140 -7.29 28.70 -2.90
CA LYS A 140 -8.70 28.41 -2.62
C LYS A 140 -8.87 26.91 -2.40
N LYS A 141 -9.34 26.52 -1.22
CA LYS A 141 -9.78 25.14 -0.94
C LYS A 141 -11.20 24.91 -1.47
N SER A 142 -11.39 23.84 -2.22
CA SER A 142 -12.71 23.38 -2.66
C SER A 142 -12.86 21.86 -2.48
N LYS A 143 -14.10 21.37 -2.53
CA LYS A 143 -14.43 19.95 -2.33
C LYS A 143 -14.29 19.20 -3.65
N ILE A 144 -13.71 17.99 -3.60
CA ILE A 144 -13.83 16.99 -4.67
C ILE A 144 -14.98 16.06 -4.28
N MET A 145 -15.91 15.85 -5.21
CA MET A 145 -16.99 14.88 -5.10
C MET A 145 -17.34 14.39 -6.49
N GLU A 146 -16.89 13.19 -6.84
CA GLU A 146 -17.07 12.62 -8.18
C GLU A 146 -17.59 11.18 -8.09
N LYS A 147 -18.34 10.79 -9.12
CA LYS A 147 -18.75 9.39 -9.30
C LYS A 147 -17.53 8.56 -9.67
N PHE A 148 -17.33 7.43 -8.99
CA PHE A 148 -16.15 6.58 -9.16
C PHE A 148 -16.53 5.10 -9.19
N TYR A 149 -15.62 4.25 -9.69
CA TYR A 149 -15.85 2.82 -9.82
C TYR A 149 -14.66 2.02 -9.32
N ILE A 150 -14.94 0.95 -8.58
CA ILE A 150 -13.98 -0.07 -8.18
C ILE A 150 -14.57 -1.41 -8.61
N GLY A 151 -13.98 -2.00 -9.66
CA GLY A 151 -14.63 -3.03 -10.46
C GLY A 151 -15.99 -2.52 -10.98
N GLU A 152 -17.02 -3.35 -10.87
CA GLU A 152 -18.39 -3.00 -11.27
C GLU A 152 -19.13 -2.15 -10.22
N ARG A 153 -18.57 -2.00 -9.01
CA ARG A 153 -19.24 -1.31 -7.91
C ARG A 153 -19.01 0.19 -8.01
N MET A 154 -20.12 0.93 -8.10
CA MET A 154 -20.12 2.39 -8.02
C MET A 154 -19.89 2.85 -6.57
N THR A 155 -19.09 3.90 -6.41
CA THR A 155 -18.85 4.60 -5.15
C THR A 155 -18.60 6.08 -5.42
N THR A 156 -18.38 6.87 -4.36
CA THR A 156 -18.04 8.29 -4.47
C THR A 156 -16.56 8.48 -4.18
N LEU A 157 -15.88 9.24 -5.03
CA LEU A 157 -14.55 9.77 -4.76
C LEU A 157 -14.71 11.13 -4.07
N GLU A 158 -14.29 11.21 -2.81
CA GLU A 158 -14.45 12.40 -1.98
C GLU A 158 -13.12 12.94 -1.48
N GLY A 159 -13.00 14.26 -1.39
CA GLY A 159 -11.81 14.90 -0.82
C GLY A 159 -11.80 16.41 -1.00
N TRP A 160 -10.61 16.96 -1.21
CA TRP A 160 -10.40 18.39 -1.38
C TRP A 160 -9.34 18.68 -2.44
N ARG A 161 -9.37 19.90 -2.96
CA ARG A 161 -8.33 20.48 -3.82
C ARG A 161 -8.00 21.90 -3.39
N LEU A 162 -6.76 22.28 -3.63
CA LEU A 162 -6.19 23.61 -3.51
C LEU A 162 -5.77 24.05 -4.91
N ASP A 163 -6.39 25.12 -5.38
CA ASP A 163 -5.99 25.81 -6.60
C ASP A 163 -5.52 27.23 -6.24
N PRO A 164 -4.51 27.77 -6.94
CA PRO A 164 -4.12 29.15 -6.77
C PRO A 164 -5.28 30.07 -7.15
N ARG A 165 -5.47 31.15 -6.39
CA ARG A 165 -6.45 32.17 -6.71
C ARG A 165 -6.02 32.94 -7.96
N PRO A 166 -6.97 33.50 -8.74
CA PRO A 166 -6.65 34.22 -9.97
C PRO A 166 -5.69 35.40 -9.79
N GLU A 167 -5.69 36.02 -8.61
CA GLU A 167 -4.81 37.16 -8.29
C GLU A 167 -3.38 36.74 -7.92
N SER A 168 -3.18 35.45 -7.62
CA SER A 168 -1.88 34.89 -7.26
C SER A 168 -1.02 34.59 -8.48
N LYS A 169 0.30 34.67 -8.32
CA LYS A 169 1.28 34.20 -9.32
C LYS A 169 1.64 32.73 -9.17
N GLU A 170 1.11 32.07 -8.13
CA GLU A 170 1.34 30.67 -7.86
C GLU A 170 0.69 29.78 -8.93
N GLN A 171 1.36 28.67 -9.24
CA GLN A 171 0.87 27.67 -10.20
C GLN A 171 0.69 26.30 -9.58
N ASP A 172 1.26 26.08 -8.39
CA ASP A 172 1.21 24.78 -7.75
C ASP A 172 -0.19 24.49 -7.21
N ARG A 173 -0.51 23.21 -7.24
CA ARG A 173 -1.80 22.67 -6.78
C ARG A 173 -1.54 21.58 -5.77
N ALA A 174 -2.56 21.29 -4.97
CA ALA A 174 -2.58 20.09 -4.16
C ALA A 174 -4.00 19.56 -4.11
N TRP A 175 -4.14 18.26 -4.02
CA TRP A 175 -5.43 17.62 -3.79
C TRP A 175 -5.25 16.26 -3.15
N PHE A 176 -6.30 15.84 -2.45
CA PHE A 176 -6.44 14.54 -1.84
C PHE A 176 -7.84 14.04 -2.13
N ALA A 177 -7.96 12.75 -2.43
CA ALA A 177 -9.25 12.12 -2.64
C ALA A 177 -9.23 10.65 -2.24
N ILE A 178 -10.36 10.15 -1.76
CA ILE A 178 -10.52 8.76 -1.34
C ILE A 178 -11.84 8.19 -1.82
N ALA A 179 -11.80 6.94 -2.29
CA ALA A 179 -12.96 6.14 -2.65
C ALA A 179 -12.79 4.73 -2.07
N HIS A 180 -13.88 4.06 -1.70
CA HIS A 180 -13.81 2.67 -1.26
C HIS A 180 -15.11 1.91 -1.48
N VAL A 181 -14.99 0.58 -1.47
CA VAL A 181 -16.09 -0.38 -1.45
C VAL A 181 -15.77 -1.53 -0.49
N GLY A 182 -16.79 -2.16 0.09
CA GLY A 182 -16.61 -3.31 0.99
C GLY A 182 -16.08 -2.94 2.38
N GLY A 183 -15.54 -3.94 3.10
CA GLY A 183 -15.02 -3.82 4.46
C GLY A 183 -15.95 -4.31 5.58
N LEU A 184 -17.21 -4.63 5.27
CA LEU A 184 -18.12 -5.37 6.17
C LEU A 184 -18.48 -6.74 5.59
N ALA A 185 -19.34 -6.74 4.56
CA ALA A 185 -19.88 -7.96 3.96
C ALA A 185 -19.10 -8.48 2.73
N SER A 186 -18.02 -7.81 2.36
CA SER A 186 -17.16 -8.15 1.22
C SER A 186 -15.73 -7.64 1.49
N PRO A 187 -14.71 -8.17 0.80
CA PRO A 187 -13.35 -7.64 0.86
C PRO A 187 -13.34 -6.11 0.68
N LEU A 188 -12.52 -5.43 1.47
CA LEU A 188 -12.32 -4.00 1.34
C LEU A 188 -11.42 -3.74 0.14
N VAL A 189 -11.84 -2.84 -0.75
CA VAL A 189 -10.95 -2.20 -1.71
C VAL A 189 -11.08 -0.69 -1.57
N ALA A 190 -9.98 0.01 -1.30
CA ALA A 190 -9.93 1.46 -1.22
C ALA A 190 -8.82 2.05 -2.10
N ALA A 191 -9.10 3.20 -2.69
CA ALA A 191 -8.15 4.00 -3.45
C ALA A 191 -7.98 5.36 -2.76
N GLN A 192 -6.76 5.67 -2.33
CA GLN A 192 -6.39 6.94 -1.71
C GLN A 192 -5.42 7.67 -2.64
N MET A 193 -5.76 8.86 -3.10
CA MET A 193 -4.94 9.66 -4.00
C MET A 193 -4.30 10.83 -3.24
N PHE A 194 -3.00 11.00 -3.43
CA PHE A 194 -2.20 12.05 -2.79
C PHE A 194 -1.40 12.80 -3.83
N THR A 195 -1.09 14.05 -3.50
CA THR A 195 -0.28 14.94 -4.33
C THR A 195 0.97 15.41 -3.62
N PHE A 196 2.02 15.65 -4.38
CA PHE A 196 3.31 16.14 -3.92
C PHE A 196 3.75 17.31 -4.80
N GLN A 197 4.20 18.36 -4.13
CA GLN A 197 4.60 19.63 -4.75
C GLN A 197 5.85 19.46 -5.62
N LYS A 198 6.00 20.42 -6.54
CA LYS A 198 7.24 20.58 -7.29
C LYS A 198 8.40 20.81 -6.33
N GLY A 199 9.55 20.18 -6.61
CA GLY A 199 10.76 20.26 -5.78
C GLY A 199 10.85 19.19 -4.70
N THR A 200 9.75 18.55 -4.30
CA THR A 200 9.76 17.40 -3.40
C THR A 200 10.42 16.21 -4.10
N ASP A 201 11.46 15.63 -3.51
CA ASP A 201 12.16 14.43 -4.01
C ASP A 201 12.53 14.47 -5.52
N GLY A 202 12.87 15.65 -6.04
CA GLY A 202 13.25 15.84 -7.43
C GLY A 202 12.08 15.91 -8.44
N LEU A 203 10.83 16.05 -7.98
CA LEU A 203 9.69 16.33 -8.83
C LEU A 203 9.87 17.67 -9.56
N LYS A 204 9.83 17.64 -10.90
CA LYS A 204 10.19 18.80 -11.73
C LYS A 204 9.00 19.68 -12.13
N ASP A 205 7.82 19.09 -12.18
CA ASP A 205 6.61 19.73 -12.68
C ASP A 205 5.65 20.07 -11.54
N PHE A 206 4.76 21.03 -11.81
CA PHE A 206 3.67 21.36 -10.89
C PHE A 206 2.67 20.21 -10.82
N THR A 207 2.00 20.10 -9.67
CA THR A 207 0.94 19.11 -9.50
C THR A 207 -0.17 19.33 -10.53
N PRO A 208 -0.53 18.32 -11.32
CA PRO A 208 -1.63 18.44 -12.28
C PRO A 208 -2.97 18.56 -11.55
N ALA A 209 -3.93 19.24 -12.18
CA ALA A 209 -5.28 19.31 -11.68
C ALA A 209 -5.94 17.90 -11.68
N PRO A 210 -6.91 17.63 -10.79
CA PRO A 210 -7.56 16.32 -10.68
C PRO A 210 -8.12 15.80 -12.01
N GLU A 211 -8.67 16.69 -12.84
CA GLU A 211 -9.30 16.35 -14.14
C GLU A 211 -8.31 15.72 -15.13
N ALA A 212 -7.02 16.00 -15.00
CA ALA A 212 -5.99 15.46 -15.87
C ALA A 212 -5.56 14.02 -15.49
N VAL A 213 -5.90 13.57 -14.28
CA VAL A 213 -5.33 12.34 -13.69
C VAL A 213 -6.40 11.36 -13.21
N ILE A 214 -7.47 11.83 -12.56
CA ILE A 214 -8.57 10.99 -12.05
C ILE A 214 -9.13 10.05 -13.13
N PRO A 215 -9.36 10.48 -14.40
CA PRO A 215 -9.89 9.57 -15.42
C PRO A 215 -8.99 8.35 -15.68
N LYS A 216 -7.66 8.50 -15.60
CA LYS A 216 -6.71 7.39 -15.78
C LYS A 216 -6.75 6.41 -14.61
N PHE A 217 -6.86 6.93 -13.38
CA PHE A 217 -7.04 6.08 -12.20
C PHE A 217 -8.40 5.39 -12.20
N LEU A 218 -9.46 6.07 -12.67
CA LEU A 218 -10.78 5.47 -12.82
C LEU A 218 -10.75 4.27 -13.77
N GLN A 219 -10.09 4.39 -14.92
CA GLN A 219 -9.91 3.26 -15.84
C GLN A 219 -9.22 2.07 -15.16
N LEU A 220 -8.17 2.33 -14.38
CA LEU A 220 -7.47 1.29 -13.63
C LEU A 220 -8.39 0.67 -12.57
N THR A 221 -9.05 1.45 -11.72
CA THR A 221 -9.85 0.92 -10.61
C THR A 221 -11.11 0.22 -11.09
N GLN A 222 -11.72 0.68 -12.19
CA GLN A 222 -12.87 0.02 -12.81
C GLN A 222 -12.51 -1.35 -13.40
N SER A 223 -11.24 -1.58 -13.74
CA SER A 223 -10.76 -2.88 -14.24
C SER A 223 -10.53 -3.94 -13.15
N ILE A 224 -10.61 -3.56 -11.87
CA ILE A 224 -10.34 -4.45 -10.73
C ILE A 224 -11.39 -5.57 -10.68
N ARG A 225 -10.91 -6.81 -10.62
CA ARG A 225 -11.72 -8.03 -10.43
C ARG A 225 -10.93 -9.05 -9.63
N SER A 226 -11.62 -9.89 -8.86
CA SER A 226 -11.02 -11.12 -8.34
C SER A 226 -10.76 -12.09 -9.48
N GLN A 227 -9.67 -12.86 -9.37
CA GLN A 227 -9.44 -14.03 -10.21
C GLN A 227 -10.01 -15.27 -9.53
#